data_AF-A0A8J4P6D5-F1
#
_entry.id   AF-A0A8J4P6D5-F1
#
_cell.length_a   1.000
_cell.length_b   1.000
_cell.length_c   1.000
_cell.angle_alpha   90.00
_cell.angle_beta   90.00
_cell.angle_gamma   90.00
#
_symmetry.space_group_name_H-M   'P 1'
#
loop_
_entity.id
_entity.type
_entity.pdbx_description
1 polymer ?
#
loop_
_entity_poly.entity_id
_entity_poly.type
_entity_poly.pdbx_seq_one_letter_code
_entity_poly.pdbx_strand_id
1 'polypeptide(L)'
;MSAMLETPELPAVFDGVKLAAVAAVLYVIVRCLNLKSPTAPPELIYQDSALARFLLKSCPLLTKEYIPPLIWGKSGHIQTALYGKMGRVRSPHPYGLRKYLTMSDGATATFDLFDPQSEHCIGEDVTMVICPGIANHSEKQYIRTFVDYAQKNGYRCAVLNHLGALPNIELTSPRMFTYGCTWEFGAMVNYIKKTYPQTQLVVVGFSLGGNIVCKYLGESQANQERVLCCVSVCQGYSALRAQETFMQWDQCRRFYNFLMADNMKKIILSHR
;
A
#
# COMPACT_ATOMS: atom_id res chain seq x y z
N MET A 1 -54.53 -55.62 28.11
CA MET A 1 -53.92 -54.49 28.83
C MET A 1 -52.75 -54.00 27.99
N SER A 2 -52.84 -52.75 27.53
CA SER A 2 -51.83 -51.90 26.88
C SER A 2 -50.76 -52.53 25.98
N ALA A 3 -50.97 -52.40 24.66
CA ALA A 3 -49.87 -52.29 23.71
C ALA A 3 -49.28 -50.86 23.83
N MET A 4 -48.05 -50.71 24.31
CA MET A 4 -47.32 -49.45 24.21
C MET A 4 -46.79 -49.31 22.79
N LEU A 5 -47.26 -48.29 22.07
CA LEU A 5 -46.61 -47.80 20.86
C LEU A 5 -45.23 -47.24 21.21
N GLU A 6 -44.17 -47.90 20.76
CA GLU A 6 -42.89 -47.23 20.56
C GLU A 6 -43.01 -46.36 19.30
N THR A 7 -42.84 -45.05 19.46
CA THR A 7 -42.60 -44.13 18.36
C THR A 7 -41.09 -43.82 18.34
N PRO A 8 -40.33 -44.23 17.31
CA PRO A 8 -38.95 -43.82 17.17
C PRO A 8 -38.85 -42.71 16.11
N GLU A 9 -39.11 -41.47 16.51
CA GLU A 9 -38.66 -40.29 15.75
C GLU A 9 -38.19 -39.26 16.79
N LEU A 10 -36.90 -38.96 16.93
CA LEU A 10 -36.12 -38.15 16.00
C LEU A 10 -34.60 -38.29 16.25
N PRO A 11 -33.84 -38.92 15.33
CA PRO A 11 -32.40 -38.70 15.20
C PRO A 11 -32.03 -37.82 13.99
N ALA A 12 -32.92 -37.67 13.01
CA ALA A 12 -32.58 -37.10 11.70
C ALA A 12 -32.54 -35.55 11.64
N VAL A 13 -33.38 -34.86 12.43
CA VAL A 13 -33.45 -33.37 12.42
C VAL A 13 -32.19 -32.75 13.03
N PHE A 14 -31.57 -33.42 14.00
CA PHE A 14 -30.32 -32.96 14.62
C PHE A 14 -29.11 -33.09 13.68
N ASP A 15 -29.17 -33.99 12.71
CA ASP A 15 -28.13 -34.22 11.70
C ASP A 15 -28.23 -33.20 10.55
N GLY A 16 -29.46 -32.92 10.09
CA GLY A 16 -29.73 -31.90 9.07
C GLY A 16 -29.31 -30.49 9.47
N VAL A 17 -29.54 -30.08 10.73
CA VAL A 17 -29.13 -28.76 11.23
C VAL A 17 -27.60 -28.64 11.31
N LYS A 18 -26.91 -29.69 11.77
CA LYS A 18 -25.44 -29.72 11.80
C LYS A 18 -24.85 -29.66 10.40
N LEU A 19 -25.41 -30.43 9.46
CA LEU A 19 -24.98 -30.42 8.07
C LEU A 19 -25.20 -29.05 7.42
N ALA A 20 -26.35 -28.41 7.66
CA ALA A 20 -26.64 -27.07 7.19
C ALA A 20 -25.69 -26.02 7.78
N ALA A 21 -25.36 -26.12 9.07
CA ALA A 21 -24.39 -25.23 9.72
C ALA A 21 -22.99 -25.40 9.14
N VAL A 22 -22.54 -26.65 8.92
CA VAL A 22 -21.25 -26.94 8.27
C VAL A 22 -21.23 -26.40 6.84
N ALA A 23 -22.29 -26.62 6.06
CA ALA A 23 -22.41 -26.10 4.70
C ALA A 23 -22.39 -24.57 4.66
N ALA A 24 -23.05 -23.89 5.59
CA ALA A 24 -23.03 -22.44 5.72
C ALA A 24 -21.62 -21.92 6.05
N VAL A 25 -20.91 -22.57 6.98
CA VAL A 25 -19.51 -22.22 7.31
C VAL A 25 -18.61 -22.41 6.09
N LEU A 26 -18.71 -23.54 5.39
CA LEU A 26 -17.94 -23.80 4.18
C LEU A 26 -18.25 -22.78 3.08
N TYR A 27 -19.52 -22.41 2.90
CA TYR A 27 -19.91 -21.38 1.95
C TYR A 27 -19.28 -20.03 2.30
N VAL A 28 -19.33 -19.62 3.57
CA VAL A 28 -18.69 -18.38 4.04
C VAL A 28 -17.18 -18.43 3.79
N ILE A 29 -16.52 -19.56 4.08
CA ILE A 29 -15.08 -19.75 3.81
C ILE A 29 -14.79 -19.60 2.32
N VAL A 30 -15.52 -20.30 1.45
CA VAL A 30 -15.34 -20.22 -0.02
C VAL A 30 -15.52 -18.79 -0.52
N ARG A 31 -16.50 -18.06 0.03
CA ARG A 31 -16.77 -16.65 -0.30
C ARG A 31 -15.65 -15.73 0.20
N CYS A 32 -15.26 -15.82 1.47
CA CYS A 32 -14.22 -14.96 2.07
C CYS A 32 -12.82 -15.19 1.45
N LEU A 33 -12.54 -16.43 1.04
CA LEU A 33 -11.29 -16.82 0.39
C LEU A 33 -11.30 -16.56 -1.13
N ASN A 34 -12.43 -16.16 -1.71
CA ASN A 34 -12.61 -15.99 -3.15
C ASN A 34 -12.16 -17.23 -3.97
N LEU A 35 -12.37 -18.45 -3.46
CA LEU A 35 -11.81 -19.67 -4.07
C LEU A 35 -12.32 -19.91 -5.50
N LYS A 36 -13.56 -19.52 -5.77
CA LYS A 36 -14.23 -19.64 -7.08
C LYS A 36 -13.83 -18.56 -8.09
N SER A 37 -13.13 -17.49 -7.66
CA SER A 37 -12.72 -16.45 -8.59
C SER A 37 -11.69 -17.02 -9.56
N PRO A 38 -11.92 -16.94 -10.89
CA PRO A 38 -10.92 -17.33 -11.87
C PRO A 38 -9.72 -16.40 -11.77
N THR A 39 -8.55 -16.93 -12.07
CA THR A 39 -7.39 -16.11 -12.38
C THR A 39 -7.53 -15.63 -13.83
N ALA A 40 -7.05 -14.42 -14.10
CA ALA A 40 -7.08 -13.81 -15.42
C ALA A 40 -5.88 -12.86 -15.55
N PRO A 41 -5.41 -12.60 -16.78
CA PRO A 41 -4.54 -11.46 -17.05
C PRO A 41 -5.16 -10.15 -16.54
N PRO A 42 -4.35 -9.18 -16.10
CA PRO A 42 -4.88 -7.89 -15.70
C PRO A 42 -5.52 -7.17 -16.89
N GLU A 43 -6.62 -6.47 -16.64
CA GLU A 43 -7.22 -5.58 -17.62
C GLU A 43 -6.34 -4.33 -17.80
N LEU A 44 -5.99 -4.00 -19.04
CA LEU A 44 -5.13 -2.88 -19.36
C LEU A 44 -5.95 -1.75 -19.99
N ILE A 45 -6.06 -0.63 -19.27
CA ILE A 45 -6.67 0.60 -19.76
C ILE A 45 -5.55 1.62 -19.97
N TYR A 46 -5.31 2.01 -21.21
CA TYR A 46 -4.25 2.97 -21.56
C TYR A 46 -4.60 3.73 -22.84
N GLN A 47 -4.01 4.91 -22.98
CA GLN A 47 -4.02 5.64 -24.24
C GLN A 47 -2.96 5.04 -25.18
N ASP A 48 -3.35 4.74 -26.42
CA ASP A 48 -2.40 4.27 -27.43
C ASP A 48 -1.34 5.34 -27.71
N SER A 49 -0.09 5.02 -27.36
CA SER A 49 1.04 5.94 -27.38
C SER A 49 2.34 5.15 -27.56
N ALA A 50 3.41 5.83 -27.98
CA ALA A 50 4.73 5.20 -28.10
C ALA A 50 5.20 4.59 -26.76
N LEU A 51 4.94 5.29 -25.65
CA LEU A 51 5.24 4.81 -24.31
C LEU A 51 4.43 3.54 -23.96
N ALA A 52 3.12 3.54 -24.21
CA ALA A 52 2.29 2.37 -23.91
C ALA A 52 2.76 1.13 -24.70
N ARG A 53 3.03 1.28 -26.01
CA ARG A 53 3.55 0.19 -26.83
C ARG A 53 4.92 -0.30 -26.35
N PHE A 54 5.80 0.62 -25.93
CA PHE A 54 7.08 0.27 -25.34
C PHE A 54 6.90 -0.52 -24.03
N LEU A 55 6.04 -0.07 -23.12
CA LEU A 55 5.78 -0.75 -21.85
C LEU A 55 5.19 -2.15 -22.06
N LEU A 56 4.22 -2.30 -22.97
CA LEU A 56 3.65 -3.61 -23.30
C LEU A 56 4.68 -4.58 -23.86
N LYS A 57 5.59 -4.08 -24.71
CA LYS A 57 6.68 -4.89 -25.28
C LYS A 57 7.73 -5.26 -24.23
N SER A 58 8.10 -4.31 -23.37
CA SER A 58 9.23 -4.44 -22.43
C SER A 58 8.84 -5.09 -21.10
N CYS A 59 7.57 -5.05 -20.71
CA CYS A 59 7.07 -5.55 -19.44
C CYS A 59 6.05 -6.69 -19.65
N PRO A 60 6.50 -7.92 -19.95
CA PRO A 60 5.60 -9.04 -20.21
C PRO A 60 4.72 -9.41 -19.01
N LEU A 61 5.11 -9.01 -17.79
CA LEU A 61 4.29 -9.18 -16.59
C LEU A 61 2.92 -8.46 -16.67
N LEU A 62 2.80 -7.41 -17.49
CA LEU A 62 1.54 -6.68 -17.66
C LEU A 62 0.47 -7.49 -18.40
N THR A 63 0.83 -8.59 -19.06
CA THR A 63 -0.13 -9.44 -19.80
C THR A 63 -0.20 -10.86 -19.27
N LYS A 64 0.62 -11.18 -18.25
CA LYS A 64 0.63 -12.51 -17.63
C LYS A 64 -0.44 -12.61 -16.57
N GLU A 65 -1.06 -13.77 -16.53
CA GLU A 65 -1.96 -14.16 -15.44
C GLU A 65 -1.19 -14.28 -14.12
N TYR A 66 -1.69 -13.62 -13.08
CA TYR A 66 -1.18 -13.81 -11.73
C TYR A 66 -1.78 -15.09 -11.14
N ILE A 67 -0.91 -16.02 -10.72
CA ILE A 67 -1.31 -17.28 -10.09
C ILE A 67 -1.04 -17.18 -8.59
N PRO A 68 -2.04 -16.83 -7.77
CA PRO A 68 -1.88 -16.77 -6.33
C PRO A 68 -1.87 -18.17 -5.68
N PRO A 69 -1.34 -18.30 -4.45
CA PRO A 69 -1.53 -19.50 -3.64
C PRO A 69 -3.00 -19.87 -3.49
N LEU A 70 -3.34 -21.13 -3.80
CA LEU A 70 -4.73 -21.59 -3.98
C LEU A 70 -5.67 -21.31 -2.79
N ILE A 71 -5.19 -21.50 -1.56
CA ILE A 71 -6.05 -21.51 -0.37
C ILE A 71 -6.37 -20.09 0.11
N TRP A 72 -5.40 -19.18 0.08
CA TRP A 72 -5.56 -17.85 0.70
C TRP A 72 -5.22 -16.70 -0.24
N GLY A 73 -4.46 -16.97 -1.29
CA GLY A 73 -3.91 -15.96 -2.17
C GLY A 73 -4.95 -15.32 -3.09
N LYS A 74 -6.16 -15.87 -3.23
CA LYS A 74 -7.25 -15.22 -3.98
C LYS A 74 -7.99 -14.14 -3.19
N SER A 75 -7.77 -14.04 -1.88
CA SER A 75 -8.37 -13.02 -1.03
C SER A 75 -7.44 -11.83 -0.84
N GLY A 76 -7.76 -10.69 -1.45
CA GLY A 76 -6.98 -9.45 -1.31
C GLY A 76 -6.92 -8.95 0.14
N HIS A 77 -7.95 -9.21 0.94
CA HIS A 77 -7.95 -8.91 2.38
C HIS A 77 -6.88 -9.72 3.12
N ILE A 78 -6.77 -11.02 2.83
CA ILE A 78 -5.76 -11.88 3.45
C ILE A 78 -4.36 -11.52 2.97
N GLN A 79 -4.18 -11.27 1.67
CA GLN A 79 -2.89 -10.79 1.14
C GLN A 79 -2.44 -9.52 1.89
N THR A 80 -3.34 -8.54 2.05
CA THR A 80 -3.06 -7.29 2.75
C THR A 80 -2.74 -7.52 4.23
N ALA A 81 -3.50 -8.37 4.92
CA ALA A 81 -3.28 -8.65 6.34
C ALA A 81 -1.98 -9.41 6.58
N LEU A 82 -1.71 -10.47 5.80
CA LEU A 82 -0.49 -11.26 5.89
C LEU A 82 0.73 -10.40 5.59
N TYR A 83 0.73 -9.67 4.47
CA TYR A 83 1.87 -8.86 4.09
C TYR A 83 2.05 -7.64 5.00
N GLY A 84 0.95 -7.03 5.48
CA GLY A 84 1.01 -5.92 6.42
C GLY A 84 1.54 -6.29 7.80
N LYS A 85 1.28 -7.53 8.28
CA LYS A 85 1.68 -7.99 9.61
C LYS A 85 3.00 -8.77 9.61
N MET A 86 3.19 -9.66 8.63
CA MET A 86 4.31 -10.59 8.56
C MET A 86 5.37 -10.19 7.52
N GLY A 87 4.98 -9.33 6.56
CA GLY A 87 5.86 -8.93 5.45
C GLY A 87 6.28 -10.11 4.60
N ARG A 88 7.40 -9.92 3.90
CA ARG A 88 8.10 -11.02 3.25
C ARG A 88 8.91 -11.78 4.30
N VAL A 89 8.90 -13.12 4.23
CA VAL A 89 9.84 -13.95 5.00
C VAL A 89 11.26 -13.47 4.70
N ARG A 90 12.04 -13.18 5.75
CA ARG A 90 13.37 -12.53 5.65
C ARG A 90 13.33 -11.17 4.95
N SER A 91 12.43 -10.29 5.39
CA SER A 91 12.36 -8.92 4.89
C SER A 91 13.70 -8.20 5.08
N PRO A 92 14.25 -7.58 4.02
CA PRO A 92 15.52 -6.89 4.09
C PRO A 92 15.43 -5.67 5.02
N HIS A 93 16.59 -5.24 5.52
CA HIS A 93 16.74 -4.06 6.35
C HIS A 93 17.78 -3.14 5.71
N PRO A 94 17.43 -2.46 4.60
CA PRO A 94 18.33 -1.50 4.00
C PRO A 94 18.66 -0.41 5.01
N TYR A 95 19.94 -0.02 5.06
CA TYR A 95 20.41 1.07 5.92
C TYR A 95 20.28 2.39 5.15
N GLY A 96 19.53 3.33 5.71
CA GLY A 96 19.32 4.65 5.14
C GLY A 96 19.72 5.74 6.12
N LEU A 97 20.22 6.86 5.59
CA LEU A 97 20.54 8.05 6.36
C LEU A 97 19.29 8.92 6.52
N ARG A 98 18.83 9.07 7.77
CA ARG A 98 17.71 9.96 8.08
C ARG A 98 18.09 11.42 7.88
N LYS A 99 17.21 12.14 7.19
CA LYS A 99 17.30 13.58 6.97
C LYS A 99 16.15 14.27 7.69
N TYR A 100 16.43 15.47 8.18
CA TYR A 100 15.50 16.31 8.93
C TYR A 100 15.35 17.63 8.19
N LEU A 101 14.10 18.04 7.98
CA LEU A 101 13.74 19.28 7.30
C LEU A 101 12.83 20.08 8.22
N THR A 102 13.24 21.30 8.55
CA THR A 102 12.37 22.25 9.24
C THR A 102 11.42 22.87 8.23
N MET A 103 10.13 22.69 8.45
CA MET A 103 9.05 23.24 7.63
C MET A 103 8.71 24.66 8.08
N SER A 104 8.01 25.43 7.23
CA SER A 104 7.66 26.82 7.50
C SER A 104 6.76 27.03 8.72
N ASP A 105 6.02 26.00 9.11
CA ASP A 105 5.14 25.98 10.29
C ASP A 105 5.82 25.40 11.54
N GLY A 106 7.14 25.19 11.50
CA GLY A 106 7.92 24.61 12.60
C GLY A 106 7.87 23.08 12.68
N ALA A 107 7.14 22.40 11.78
CA ALA A 107 7.15 20.94 11.74
C ALA A 107 8.54 20.40 11.34
N THR A 108 8.95 19.32 11.98
CA THR A 108 10.15 18.56 11.61
C THR A 108 9.74 17.42 10.69
N ALA A 109 9.82 17.65 9.38
CA ALA A 109 9.62 16.61 8.39
C ALA A 109 10.87 15.73 8.31
N THR A 110 10.69 14.43 8.14
CA THR A 110 11.82 13.49 7.98
C THR A 110 11.63 12.60 6.77
N PHE A 111 12.75 12.16 6.21
CA PHE A 111 12.79 11.13 5.19
C PHE A 111 14.12 10.38 5.32
N ASP A 112 14.15 9.14 4.84
CA ASP A 112 15.38 8.34 4.85
C ASP A 112 15.93 8.22 3.43
N LEU A 113 17.24 8.45 3.30
CA LEU A 113 17.97 8.41 2.03
C LEU A 113 18.83 7.14 1.96
N PHE A 114 18.72 6.41 0.86
CA PHE A 114 19.37 5.14 0.64
C PHE A 114 20.20 5.21 -0.64
N ASP A 115 21.50 4.91 -0.54
CA ASP A 115 22.42 4.94 -1.68
C ASP A 115 22.29 3.69 -2.56
N PRO A 116 22.56 3.78 -3.87
CA PRO A 116 22.56 2.60 -4.74
C PRO A 116 23.62 1.57 -4.30
N GLN A 117 23.33 0.29 -4.49
CA GLN A 117 24.24 -0.83 -4.19
C GLN A 117 24.91 -1.41 -5.44
N SER A 118 24.50 -0.96 -6.62
CA SER A 118 25.05 -1.35 -7.91
C SER A 118 25.05 -0.13 -8.85
N GLU A 119 25.73 -0.25 -9.99
CA GLU A 119 25.53 0.73 -11.06
C GLU A 119 24.13 0.56 -11.68
N HIS A 120 23.54 1.67 -12.09
CA HIS A 120 22.28 1.67 -12.80
C HIS A 120 22.48 1.17 -14.23
N CYS A 121 21.52 0.44 -14.79
CA CYS A 121 21.70 -0.26 -16.08
C CYS A 121 21.94 0.64 -17.30
N ILE A 122 21.60 1.93 -17.20
CA ILE A 122 21.87 2.95 -18.24
C ILE A 122 23.03 3.89 -17.87
N GLY A 123 23.72 3.65 -16.74
CA GLY A 123 24.83 4.49 -16.28
C GLY A 123 24.45 5.89 -15.78
N GLU A 124 23.15 6.18 -15.65
CA GLU A 124 22.65 7.48 -15.17
C GLU A 124 22.37 7.49 -13.66
N ASP A 125 22.40 8.70 -13.09
CA ASP A 125 21.97 8.94 -11.70
C ASP A 125 20.44 9.07 -11.64
N VAL A 126 19.77 8.04 -11.12
CA VAL A 126 18.31 8.03 -10.95
C VAL A 126 17.92 7.87 -9.49
N THR A 127 17.12 8.82 -8.99
CA THR A 127 16.53 8.77 -7.64
C THR A 127 15.05 8.41 -7.70
N MET A 128 14.67 7.35 -6.99
CA MET A 128 13.27 7.07 -6.67
C MET A 128 12.85 7.89 -5.44
N VAL A 129 11.91 8.83 -5.63
CA VAL A 129 11.28 9.58 -4.54
C VAL A 129 9.95 8.91 -4.17
N ILE A 130 9.89 8.36 -2.97
CA ILE A 130 8.88 7.37 -2.58
C ILE A 130 8.00 7.95 -1.47
N CYS A 131 6.68 7.93 -1.70
CA CYS A 131 5.66 8.29 -0.74
C CYS A 131 4.92 7.02 -0.25
N PRO A 132 5.12 6.62 1.02
CA PRO A 132 4.39 5.49 1.61
C PRO A 132 2.88 5.73 1.72
N GLY A 133 2.13 4.66 1.98
CA GLY A 133 0.70 4.73 2.30
C GLY A 133 0.39 5.39 3.65
N ILE A 134 -0.88 5.39 4.03
CA ILE A 134 -1.39 6.08 5.23
C ILE A 134 -0.61 5.69 6.50
N ALA A 135 -0.17 6.69 7.26
CA ALA A 135 0.58 6.50 8.51
C ALA A 135 1.81 5.58 8.40
N ASN A 136 2.42 5.52 7.22
CA ASN A 136 3.63 4.73 7.01
C ASN A 136 4.86 5.62 6.89
N HIS A 137 6.00 4.96 6.90
CA HIS A 137 7.33 5.55 6.92
C HIS A 137 8.31 4.55 6.30
N SER A 138 9.57 4.95 6.15
CA SER A 138 10.66 4.17 5.54
C SER A 138 10.86 2.76 6.13
N GLU A 139 10.57 2.60 7.43
CA GLU A 139 10.86 1.36 8.17
C GLU A 139 9.79 0.27 7.99
N LYS A 140 8.71 0.54 7.25
CA LYS A 140 7.69 -0.48 6.96
C LYS A 140 8.23 -1.55 6.01
N GLN A 141 7.87 -2.82 6.26
CA GLN A 141 8.43 -3.97 5.55
C GLN A 141 8.26 -3.92 4.03
N TYR A 142 7.10 -3.46 3.53
CA TYR A 142 6.87 -3.34 2.08
C TYR A 142 7.78 -2.29 1.43
N ILE A 143 8.01 -1.18 2.13
CA ILE A 143 8.92 -0.13 1.71
C ILE A 143 10.35 -0.64 1.71
N ARG A 144 10.80 -1.29 2.80
CA ARG A 144 12.14 -1.89 2.88
C ARG A 144 12.38 -2.90 1.77
N THR A 145 11.39 -3.73 1.46
CA THR A 145 11.47 -4.70 0.35
C THR A 145 11.63 -4.00 -0.99
N PHE A 146 10.86 -2.93 -1.23
CA PHE A 146 10.94 -2.14 -2.45
C PHE A 146 12.30 -1.43 -2.58
N VAL A 147 12.76 -0.78 -1.51
CA VAL A 147 14.03 -0.06 -1.46
C VAL A 147 15.22 -1.00 -1.66
N ASP A 148 15.25 -2.15 -0.99
CA ASP A 148 16.32 -3.15 -1.19
C ASP A 148 16.40 -3.61 -2.65
N TYR A 149 15.25 -3.87 -3.29
CA TYR A 149 15.22 -4.22 -4.70
C TYR A 149 15.71 -3.08 -5.58
N ALA A 150 15.28 -1.84 -5.32
CA ALA A 150 15.68 -0.67 -6.10
C ALA A 150 17.19 -0.36 -5.96
N GLN A 151 17.74 -0.40 -4.76
CA GLN A 151 19.18 -0.17 -4.53
C GLN A 151 20.05 -1.17 -5.29
N LYS A 152 19.66 -2.45 -5.32
CA LYS A 152 20.35 -3.53 -6.06
C LYS A 152 20.26 -3.41 -7.58
N ASN A 153 19.40 -2.51 -8.08
CA ASN A 153 19.29 -2.17 -9.49
C ASN A 153 19.83 -0.75 -9.78
N GLY A 154 20.61 -0.19 -8.84
CA GLY A 154 21.34 1.06 -9.01
C GLY A 154 20.52 2.33 -8.82
N TYR A 155 19.34 2.25 -8.21
CA TYR A 155 18.57 3.43 -7.87
C TYR A 155 18.98 3.98 -6.50
N ARG A 156 19.13 5.31 -6.39
CA ARG A 156 19.05 6.00 -5.09
C ARG A 156 17.58 6.02 -4.66
N CYS A 157 17.30 5.85 -3.37
CA CYS A 157 15.92 5.95 -2.87
C CYS A 157 15.81 7.02 -1.79
N ALA A 158 14.83 7.91 -1.91
CA ALA A 158 14.44 8.85 -0.87
C ALA A 158 13.01 8.53 -0.44
N VAL A 159 12.83 8.14 0.82
CA VAL A 159 11.52 7.69 1.31
C VAL A 159 10.99 8.63 2.37
N LEU A 160 9.83 9.23 2.09
CA LEU A 160 9.14 10.11 3.03
C LEU A 160 8.72 9.35 4.29
N ASN A 161 8.94 9.94 5.45
CA ASN A 161 8.28 9.54 6.69
C ASN A 161 7.11 10.48 6.93
N HIS A 162 5.88 9.97 6.93
CA HIS A 162 4.71 10.80 7.18
C HIS A 162 4.81 11.48 8.55
N LEU A 163 4.50 12.78 8.60
CA LEU A 163 4.62 13.60 9.80
C LEU A 163 3.84 13.00 10.98
N GLY A 164 4.54 12.66 12.05
CA GLY A 164 4.00 11.99 13.24
C GLY A 164 3.87 10.47 13.16
N ALA A 165 4.15 9.83 12.01
CA ALA A 165 3.98 8.38 11.84
C ALA A 165 5.20 7.54 12.22
N LEU A 166 6.40 8.14 12.17
CA LEU A 166 7.65 7.45 12.48
C LEU A 166 7.85 7.36 14.00
N PRO A 167 8.04 6.16 14.58
CA PRO A 167 8.29 6.02 16.01
C PRO A 167 9.54 6.77 16.45
N ASN A 168 9.53 7.26 17.70
CA ASN A 168 10.66 7.95 18.35
C ASN A 168 11.08 9.28 17.69
N ILE A 169 10.25 9.84 16.80
CA ILE A 169 10.39 11.21 16.31
C ILE A 169 9.26 12.04 16.90
N GLU A 170 9.62 13.08 17.62
CA GLU A 170 8.67 14.01 18.22
C GLU A 170 7.89 14.77 17.14
N LEU A 171 6.59 14.93 17.37
CA LEU A 171 5.75 15.78 16.54
C LEU A 171 5.91 17.25 16.96
N THR A 172 6.75 17.99 16.25
CA THR A 172 7.09 19.38 16.61
C THR A 172 6.09 20.44 16.12
N SER A 173 4.88 20.04 15.70
CA SER A 173 3.87 20.96 15.16
C SER A 173 2.46 20.53 15.56
N PRO A 174 1.45 21.44 15.56
CA PRO A 174 0.07 21.12 15.96
C PRO A 174 -0.71 20.33 14.89
N ARG A 175 -0.04 19.70 13.93
CA ARG A 175 -0.66 18.88 12.88
C ARG A 175 0.13 17.61 12.62
N MET A 176 -0.56 16.62 12.06
CA MET A 176 0.03 15.41 11.49
C MET A 176 -0.13 15.39 9.98
N PHE A 177 0.40 14.36 9.33
CA PHE A 177 0.15 14.11 7.91
C PHE A 177 -1.36 14.04 7.60
N THR A 178 -1.75 14.41 6.38
CA THR A 178 -3.15 14.30 5.89
C THR A 178 -3.20 13.68 4.49
N TYR A 179 -4.36 13.20 4.08
CA TYR A 179 -4.54 12.44 2.82
C TYR A 179 -4.15 13.21 1.54
N GLY A 180 -4.04 14.54 1.60
CA GLY A 180 -3.73 15.39 0.44
C GLY A 180 -2.66 16.44 0.69
N CYS A 181 -1.97 16.42 1.83
CA CYS A 181 -0.87 17.35 2.08
C CYS A 181 0.34 16.94 1.24
N THR A 182 0.81 17.84 0.38
CA THR A 182 1.96 17.63 -0.50
C THR A 182 3.23 18.31 0.02
N TRP A 183 3.15 19.03 1.14
CA TRP A 183 4.23 19.89 1.63
C TRP A 183 5.48 19.12 2.00
N GLU A 184 5.35 18.06 2.82
CA GLU A 184 6.51 17.27 3.26
C GLU A 184 7.13 16.50 2.08
N PHE A 185 6.30 15.97 1.18
CA PHE A 185 6.77 15.30 -0.03
C PHE A 185 7.53 16.28 -0.94
N GLY A 186 6.97 17.46 -1.19
CA GLY A 186 7.62 18.51 -1.98
C GLY A 186 8.93 19.00 -1.35
N ALA A 187 8.99 19.14 -0.03
CA ALA A 187 10.22 19.49 0.69
C ALA A 187 11.31 18.42 0.50
N MET A 188 10.96 17.14 0.60
CA MET A 188 11.86 16.03 0.31
C MET A 188 12.35 16.07 -1.14
N VAL A 189 11.45 16.19 -2.12
CA VAL A 189 11.82 16.24 -3.54
C VAL A 189 12.75 17.43 -3.82
N ASN A 190 12.47 18.60 -3.26
CA ASN A 190 13.31 19.78 -3.40
C ASN A 190 14.69 19.59 -2.76
N TYR A 191 14.78 18.92 -1.61
CA TYR A 191 16.08 18.54 -1.03
C TYR A 191 16.86 17.67 -2.02
N ILE A 192 16.25 16.63 -2.56
CA ILE A 192 16.91 15.71 -3.51
C ILE A 192 17.40 16.45 -4.75
N LYS A 193 16.58 17.30 -5.38
CA LYS A 193 16.97 18.08 -6.56
C LYS A 193 18.15 19.02 -6.28
N LYS A 194 18.24 19.57 -5.06
CA LYS A 194 19.34 20.45 -4.64
C LYS A 194 20.62 19.66 -4.34
N THR A 195 20.50 18.54 -3.64
CA THR A 195 21.65 17.71 -3.25
C THR A 195 22.24 16.95 -4.45
N TYR A 196 21.41 16.55 -5.40
CA TYR A 196 21.80 15.81 -6.60
C TYR A 196 21.31 16.53 -7.86
N PRO A 197 21.98 17.62 -8.31
CA PRO A 197 21.49 18.46 -9.41
C PRO A 197 21.37 17.76 -10.76
N GLN A 198 22.01 16.61 -10.95
CA GLN A 198 21.97 15.84 -12.19
C GLN A 198 21.04 14.62 -12.11
N THR A 199 20.44 14.34 -10.95
CA THR A 199 19.59 13.16 -10.80
C THR A 199 18.29 13.33 -11.56
N GLN A 200 17.89 12.27 -12.26
CA GLN A 200 16.54 12.12 -12.77
C GLN A 200 15.65 11.46 -11.70
N LEU A 201 14.37 11.78 -11.70
CA LEU A 201 13.42 11.34 -10.68
C LEU A 201 12.44 10.31 -11.23
N VAL A 202 12.28 9.22 -10.49
CA VAL A 202 11.13 8.33 -10.61
C VAL A 202 10.27 8.54 -9.37
N VAL A 203 9.04 8.99 -9.57
CA VAL A 203 8.12 9.28 -8.47
C VAL A 203 7.29 8.04 -8.18
N VAL A 204 7.23 7.60 -6.92
CA VAL A 204 6.51 6.38 -6.54
C VAL A 204 5.59 6.66 -5.37
N GLY A 205 4.31 6.36 -5.49
CA GLY A 205 3.32 6.52 -4.43
C GLY A 205 2.53 5.25 -4.19
N PHE A 206 2.44 4.81 -2.93
CA PHE A 206 1.67 3.63 -2.54
C PHE A 206 0.39 4.02 -1.81
N SER A 207 -0.77 3.51 -2.24
CA SER A 207 -2.06 3.73 -1.60
C SER A 207 -2.36 5.23 -1.42
N LEU A 208 -2.46 5.75 -0.19
CA LEU A 208 -2.57 7.19 0.09
C LEU A 208 -1.42 7.99 -0.55
N GLY A 209 -0.19 7.47 -0.52
CA GLY A 209 0.95 8.12 -1.15
C GLY A 209 0.80 8.29 -2.66
N GLY A 210 0.05 7.40 -3.31
CA GLY A 210 -0.33 7.55 -4.73
C GLY A 210 -1.11 8.84 -5.00
N ASN A 211 -2.04 9.20 -4.11
CA ASN A 211 -2.78 10.45 -4.22
C ASN A 211 -1.87 11.67 -4.00
N ILE A 212 -0.98 11.61 -3.00
CA ILE A 212 -0.04 12.71 -2.69
C ILE A 212 0.86 12.97 -3.88
N VAL A 213 1.48 11.94 -4.47
CA VAL A 213 2.41 12.14 -5.58
C VAL A 213 1.72 12.63 -6.86
N CYS A 214 0.53 12.08 -7.18
CA CYS A 214 -0.26 12.53 -8.33
C CYS A 214 -0.67 14.00 -8.15
N LYS A 215 -1.16 14.37 -6.97
CA LYS A 215 -1.53 15.76 -6.65
C LYS A 215 -0.31 16.69 -6.73
N TYR A 216 0.81 16.31 -6.11
CA TYR A 216 2.04 17.11 -6.14
C TYR A 216 2.48 17.41 -7.57
N LEU A 217 2.52 16.41 -8.47
CA LEU A 217 2.89 16.61 -9.87
C LEU A 217 1.87 17.45 -10.65
N GLY A 218 0.59 17.39 -10.27
CA GLY A 218 -0.47 18.18 -10.88
C GLY A 218 -0.57 19.63 -10.39
N GLU A 219 0.03 19.97 -9.24
CA GLU A 219 -0.04 21.32 -8.65
C GLU A 219 0.77 22.37 -9.43
N SER A 220 1.85 21.97 -10.11
CA SER A 220 2.70 22.89 -10.88
C SER A 220 3.60 22.16 -11.88
N GLN A 221 3.85 22.78 -13.02
CA GLN A 221 4.80 22.27 -14.02
C GLN A 221 6.23 22.14 -13.44
N ALA A 222 6.61 23.01 -12.50
CA ALA A 222 7.92 22.96 -11.85
C ALA A 222 8.11 21.66 -11.03
N ASN A 223 7.03 21.07 -10.51
CA ASN A 223 7.10 19.80 -9.78
C ASN A 223 7.44 18.63 -10.70
N GLN A 224 7.21 18.76 -12.01
CA GLN A 224 7.51 17.75 -13.03
C GLN A 224 8.94 17.84 -13.57
N GLU A 225 9.70 18.88 -13.23
CA GLU A 225 11.09 19.03 -13.66
C GLU A 225 11.92 17.80 -13.25
N ARG A 226 12.63 17.19 -14.22
CA ARG A 226 13.45 15.97 -14.07
C ARG A 226 12.68 14.71 -13.71
N VAL A 227 11.34 14.72 -13.74
CA VAL A 227 10.54 13.52 -13.48
C VAL A 227 10.43 12.70 -14.77
N LEU A 228 11.03 11.52 -14.79
CA LEU A 228 10.94 10.57 -15.91
C LEU A 228 9.55 9.93 -15.98
N CYS A 229 9.04 9.50 -14.83
CA CYS A 229 7.71 8.91 -14.71
C CYS A 229 7.20 8.96 -13.27
N CYS A 230 5.89 8.74 -13.12
CA CYS A 230 5.22 8.55 -11.85
C CYS A 230 4.52 7.19 -11.83
N VAL A 231 4.73 6.42 -10.77
CA VAL A 231 4.11 5.12 -10.53
C VAL A 231 3.20 5.24 -9.31
N SER A 232 1.89 5.24 -9.55
CA SER A 232 0.86 5.24 -8.50
C SER A 232 0.32 3.83 -8.30
N VAL A 233 0.57 3.25 -7.12
CA VAL A 233 0.27 1.85 -6.81
C VAL A 233 -0.94 1.78 -5.88
N CYS A 234 -2.04 1.20 -6.36
CA CYS A 234 -3.27 0.97 -5.58
C CYS A 234 -3.83 2.25 -4.90
N GLN A 235 -3.78 3.40 -5.60
CA GLN A 235 -4.33 4.65 -5.07
C GLN A 235 -5.84 4.59 -4.87
N GLY A 236 -6.33 5.23 -3.82
CA GLY A 236 -7.77 5.47 -3.66
C GLY A 236 -8.21 6.54 -4.66
N TYR A 237 -9.03 6.18 -5.64
CA TYR A 237 -9.37 7.06 -6.78
C TYR A 237 -10.22 8.27 -6.39
N SER A 238 -11.20 8.10 -5.50
CA SER A 238 -12.06 9.19 -5.03
C SER A 238 -12.38 9.03 -3.56
N ALA A 239 -11.67 9.77 -2.71
CA ALA A 239 -11.91 9.77 -1.26
C ALA A 239 -13.32 10.28 -0.91
N LEU A 240 -13.82 11.27 -1.67
CA LEU A 240 -15.17 11.82 -1.48
C LEU A 240 -16.26 10.77 -1.71
N ARG A 241 -16.18 9.98 -2.80
CA ARG A 241 -17.12 8.89 -3.03
C ARG A 241 -16.94 7.75 -2.04
N ALA A 242 -15.70 7.46 -1.65
CA ALA A 242 -15.42 6.41 -0.68
C ALA A 242 -16.09 6.68 0.68
N GLN A 243 -16.20 7.96 1.10
CA GLN A 243 -16.82 8.35 2.37
C GLN A 243 -18.26 7.82 2.51
N GLU A 244 -19.02 7.78 1.41
CA GLU A 244 -20.42 7.34 1.37
C GLU A 244 -20.55 5.86 1.72
N THR A 245 -19.47 5.09 1.56
CA THR A 245 -19.44 3.63 1.74
C THR A 245 -18.72 3.17 3.01
N PHE A 246 -18.02 4.07 3.74
CA PHE A 246 -17.18 3.70 4.89
C PHE A 246 -17.93 3.00 6.03
N MET A 247 -19.21 3.30 6.20
CA MET A 247 -20.04 2.70 7.24
C MET A 247 -20.76 1.42 6.80
N GLN A 248 -20.62 1.03 5.53
CA GLN A 248 -21.25 -0.18 5.01
C GLN A 248 -20.46 -1.43 5.45
N TRP A 249 -21.18 -2.54 5.66
CA TRP A 249 -20.57 -3.80 6.13
C TRP A 249 -20.06 -4.69 5.01
N ASP A 250 -20.48 -4.44 3.77
CA ASP A 250 -20.03 -5.21 2.62
C ASP A 250 -18.52 -5.01 2.37
N GLN A 251 -17.87 -6.03 1.83
CA GLN A 251 -16.43 -6.01 1.50
C GLN A 251 -15.52 -5.57 2.67
N CYS A 252 -15.93 -5.86 3.91
CA CYS A 252 -15.22 -5.50 5.13
C CYS A 252 -14.98 -3.98 5.33
N ARG A 253 -15.69 -3.10 4.62
CA ARG A 253 -15.44 -1.63 4.64
C ARG A 253 -15.46 -1.04 6.04
N ARG A 254 -16.51 -1.30 6.82
CA ARG A 254 -16.60 -0.81 8.21
C ARG A 254 -15.51 -1.36 9.11
N PHE A 255 -15.06 -2.59 8.89
CA PHE A 255 -13.94 -3.17 9.62
C PHE A 255 -12.62 -2.45 9.30
N TYR A 256 -12.35 -2.15 8.03
CA TYR A 256 -11.22 -1.31 7.64
C TYR A 256 -11.31 0.08 8.26
N ASN A 257 -12.48 0.72 8.22
CA ASN A 257 -12.69 2.04 8.81
C ASN A 257 -12.36 2.04 10.30
N PHE A 258 -12.83 1.03 11.04
CA PHE A 258 -12.51 0.85 12.46
C PHE A 258 -11.00 0.71 12.70
N LEU A 259 -10.32 -0.18 11.96
CA LEU A 259 -8.87 -0.38 12.10
C LEU A 259 -8.05 0.87 11.74
N MET A 260 -8.43 1.58 10.68
CA MET A 260 -7.78 2.84 10.30
C MET A 260 -7.95 3.90 11.38
N ALA A 261 -9.16 4.06 11.92
CA ALA A 261 -9.44 5.00 13.00
C ALA A 261 -8.67 4.66 14.28
N ASP A 262 -8.60 3.37 14.65
CA ASP A 262 -7.83 2.90 15.80
C ASP A 262 -6.33 3.18 15.64
N ASN A 263 -5.79 2.93 14.44
CA ASN A 263 -4.40 3.27 14.13
C ASN A 263 -4.14 4.78 14.21
N MET A 264 -5.03 5.62 13.69
CA MET A 264 -4.88 7.08 13.83
C MET A 264 -4.90 7.52 15.29
N LYS A 265 -5.82 6.97 16.09
CA LYS A 265 -5.87 7.24 17.53
C LYS A 265 -4.55 6.87 18.21
N LYS A 266 -3.99 5.69 17.94
CA LYS A 266 -2.71 5.26 18.50
C LYS A 266 -1.57 6.23 18.20
N ILE A 267 -1.50 6.73 16.96
CA ILE A 267 -0.48 7.70 16.59
C ILE A 267 -0.68 9.04 17.31
N ILE A 268 -1.91 9.54 17.37
CA ILE A 268 -2.21 10.77 18.11
C ILE A 268 -1.84 10.62 19.59
N LEU A 269 -2.17 9.48 20.18
CA LEU A 269 -1.89 9.18 21.59
C LEU A 269 -0.40 8.98 21.88
N SER A 270 0.43 8.61 20.89
CA SER A 270 1.88 8.49 21.10
C SER A 270 2.60 9.84 21.17
N HIS A 271 1.92 10.94 20.83
CA HIS A 271 2.44 12.31 20.91
C HIS A 271 1.80 13.11 22.04
N ARG A 272 1.18 12.44 23.02
CA ARG A 272 0.64 13.05 24.24
C ARG A 272 1.64 13.03 25.37
#